data_AF-A0A376E0P5-F1
#
_entry.id   AF-A0A376E0P5-F1
#
_cell.length_a   1.000
_cell.length_b   1.000
_cell.length_c   1.000
_cell.angle_alpha   90.00
_cell.angle_beta   90.00
_cell.angle_gamma   90.00
#
_symmetry.space_group_name_H-M   'P 1'
#
loop_
_entity.id
_entity.type
_entity.pdbx_description
1 polymer ?
#
loop_
_entity_poly.entity_id
_entity_poly.type
_entity_poly.pdbx_seq_one_letter_code
_entity_poly.pdbx_strand_id
1 'polypeptide(L)'
;MIQLKTIEELRLMKESAHLVSKTLGMLAKEIKPGINTLYLDQLAHDFIKDHGAEPAFLGYGGFPNSLCISPNDQVVHGFPNNDIIQEGDVLSVDCGVILNGFVGDHAYTFEIGEVKPEVKKLLQVTKESLYKGIAQCIRGKRIGDISHAIQTHCEKEGYGVVKRACGTRSWKKNA
;
A
#
# COMPACT_ATOMS: atom_id res chain seq x y z
N MET A 1 19.53 11.58 -8.91
CA MET A 1 18.95 12.09 -10.17
C MET A 1 17.59 11.44 -10.38
N ILE A 2 16.54 12.19 -10.71
CA ILE A 2 15.21 11.63 -11.01
C ILE A 2 15.13 11.41 -12.51
N GLN A 3 14.78 10.20 -12.94
CA GLN A 3 14.58 9.88 -14.35
C GLN A 3 13.19 10.35 -14.79
N LEU A 4 13.13 11.15 -15.85
CA LEU A 4 11.88 11.50 -16.51
C LEU A 4 11.40 10.33 -17.35
N LYS A 5 10.11 10.00 -17.23
CA LYS A 5 9.49 8.89 -17.95
C LYS A 5 8.91 9.35 -19.27
N THR A 6 9.06 8.52 -20.30
CA THR A 6 8.38 8.73 -21.57
C THR A 6 6.88 8.44 -21.44
N ILE A 7 6.07 8.89 -22.40
CA ILE A 7 4.63 8.62 -22.42
C ILE A 7 4.34 7.12 -22.40
N GLU A 8 5.15 6.32 -23.10
CA GLU A 8 4.97 4.86 -23.14
C GLU A 8 5.32 4.23 -21.79
N GLU A 9 6.40 4.65 -21.14
CA GLU A 9 6.72 4.18 -19.79
C GLU A 9 5.62 4.54 -18.78
N LEU A 10 5.03 5.74 -18.88
CA LEU A 10 3.89 6.13 -18.05
C LEU A 10 2.67 5.22 -18.28
N ARG A 11 2.43 4.79 -19.52
CA ARG A 11 1.35 3.85 -19.86
C ARG A 11 1.57 2.49 -19.21
N LEU A 12 2.79 1.95 -19.27
CA LEU A 12 3.16 0.67 -18.67
C LEU A 12 3.14 0.71 -17.13
N MET A 13 3.60 1.82 -16.54
CA MET A 13 3.48 2.06 -15.10
C MET A 13 2.01 2.08 -14.65
N LYS A 14 1.14 2.69 -15.45
CA LYS A 14 -0.31 2.72 -15.17
C LYS A 14 -0.92 1.33 -15.19
N GLU A 15 -0.53 0.46 -16.13
CA GLU A 15 -0.99 -0.93 -16.17
C GLU A 15 -0.58 -1.70 -14.91
N SER A 16 0.67 -1.54 -14.48
CA SER A 16 1.19 -2.15 -13.25
C SER A 16 0.42 -1.67 -12.02
N ALA A 17 0.23 -0.36 -11.86
CA ALA A 17 -0.53 0.20 -10.75
C ALA A 17 -2.00 -0.25 -10.76
N HIS A 18 -2.61 -0.38 -11.96
CA HIS A 18 -3.98 -0.85 -12.09
C HIS A 18 -4.13 -2.33 -11.69
N LEU A 19 -3.12 -3.16 -11.97
CA LEU A 19 -3.12 -4.54 -11.50
C LEU A 19 -3.06 -4.61 -9.97
N VAL A 20 -2.24 -3.80 -9.30
CA VAL A 20 -2.27 -3.70 -7.83
C VAL A 20 -3.68 -3.39 -7.31
N SER A 21 -4.38 -2.43 -7.94
CA SER A 21 -5.73 -2.04 -7.51
C SER A 21 -6.73 -3.18 -7.72
N LYS A 22 -6.58 -3.95 -8.79
CA LYS A 22 -7.39 -5.15 -9.02
C LYS A 22 -7.12 -6.23 -7.96
N THR A 23 -5.85 -6.45 -7.61
CA THR A 23 -5.46 -7.40 -6.57
C THR A 23 -6.06 -7.00 -5.23
N LEU A 24 -5.89 -5.75 -4.78
CA LEU A 24 -6.49 -5.27 -3.53
C LEU A 24 -8.03 -5.31 -3.56
N GLY A 25 -8.65 -4.98 -4.69
CA GLY A 25 -10.10 -5.06 -4.86
C GLY A 25 -10.64 -6.50 -4.84
N MET A 26 -9.84 -7.48 -5.26
CA MET A 26 -10.14 -8.90 -5.11
C MET A 26 -10.03 -9.31 -3.63
N LEU A 27 -8.91 -8.99 -2.98
CA LEU A 27 -8.69 -9.31 -1.56
C LEU A 27 -9.75 -8.69 -0.65
N ALA A 28 -10.24 -7.49 -0.97
CA ALA A 28 -11.30 -6.82 -0.20
C ALA A 28 -12.55 -7.68 0.02
N LYS A 29 -12.85 -8.63 -0.88
CA LYS A 29 -14.00 -9.55 -0.77
C LYS A 29 -13.73 -10.73 0.16
N GLU A 30 -12.46 -11.02 0.38
CA GLU A 30 -11.98 -12.17 1.13
C GLU A 30 -11.63 -11.81 2.58
N ILE A 31 -11.29 -10.53 2.83
CA ILE A 31 -10.96 -9.99 4.15
C ILE A 31 -12.20 -10.02 5.06
N LYS A 32 -12.16 -10.89 6.07
CA LYS A 32 -13.19 -11.09 7.10
C LYS A 32 -12.61 -11.75 8.35
N PRO A 33 -13.27 -11.66 9.52
CA PRO A 33 -12.85 -12.39 10.70
C PRO A 33 -12.71 -13.90 10.45
N GLY A 34 -11.74 -14.54 11.09
CA GLY A 34 -11.56 -15.99 11.06
C GLY A 34 -10.60 -16.53 9.99
N ILE A 35 -10.05 -15.67 9.13
CA ILE A 35 -8.97 -16.04 8.20
C ILE A 35 -7.61 -15.66 8.78
N ASN A 36 -6.53 -16.21 8.24
CA ASN A 36 -5.17 -15.73 8.51
C ASN A 36 -4.62 -14.90 7.34
N THR A 37 -3.51 -14.21 7.56
CA THR A 37 -2.92 -13.31 6.56
C THR A 37 -2.14 -14.06 5.47
N LEU A 38 -1.66 -15.28 5.75
CA LEU A 38 -1.06 -16.16 4.73
C LEU A 38 -2.06 -16.57 3.64
N TYR A 39 -3.33 -16.77 3.98
CA TYR A 39 -4.39 -17.02 3.00
C TYR A 39 -4.50 -15.86 2.01
N LEU A 40 -4.49 -14.61 2.50
CA LEU A 40 -4.53 -13.41 1.65
C LEU A 40 -3.27 -13.28 0.79
N ASP A 41 -2.10 -13.59 1.34
CA ASP A 41 -0.83 -13.61 0.61
C ASP A 41 -0.85 -14.59 -0.57
N GLN A 42 -1.37 -15.80 -0.34
CA GLN A 42 -1.50 -16.83 -1.38
C GLN A 42 -2.47 -16.40 -2.49
N LEU A 43 -3.63 -15.86 -2.12
CA LEU A 43 -4.60 -15.34 -3.10
C LEU A 43 -4.01 -14.23 -3.96
N ALA A 44 -3.25 -13.31 -3.34
CA ALA A 44 -2.59 -12.24 -4.06
C ALA A 44 -1.50 -12.77 -4.99
N HIS A 45 -0.66 -13.69 -4.50
CA HIS A 45 0.37 -14.36 -5.30
C HIS A 45 -0.23 -14.95 -6.58
N ASP A 46 -1.27 -15.77 -6.43
CA ASP A 46 -1.88 -16.48 -7.56
C ASP A 46 -2.56 -15.50 -8.52
N PHE A 47 -3.32 -14.53 -8.00
CA PHE A 47 -3.95 -13.51 -8.83
C PHE A 47 -2.93 -12.68 -9.62
N ILE A 48 -1.82 -12.29 -9.02
CA ILE A 48 -0.75 -11.53 -9.69
C ILE A 48 -0.14 -12.38 -10.82
N LYS A 49 0.14 -13.65 -10.55
CA LYS A 49 0.72 -14.58 -11.52
C LYS A 49 -0.22 -14.87 -12.70
N ASP A 50 -1.51 -15.07 -12.42
CA ASP A 50 -2.55 -15.31 -13.43
C ASP A 50 -2.72 -14.12 -14.39
N HIS A 51 -2.33 -12.92 -13.96
CA HIS A 51 -2.34 -11.71 -14.79
C HIS A 51 -1.00 -11.42 -15.47
N GLY A 52 -0.08 -12.39 -15.49
CA GLY A 52 1.21 -12.27 -16.18
C GLY A 52 2.21 -11.33 -15.50
N ALA A 53 2.05 -11.09 -14.20
CA ALA A 53 2.93 -10.26 -13.40
C ALA A 53 3.69 -11.07 -12.34
N GLU A 54 4.65 -10.41 -11.68
CA GLU A 54 5.39 -10.97 -10.55
C GLU A 54 5.10 -10.17 -9.27
N PRO A 55 4.98 -10.81 -8.09
CA PRO A 55 4.94 -10.09 -6.82
C PRO A 55 6.26 -9.34 -6.60
N ALA A 56 6.20 -8.03 -6.38
CA ALA A 56 7.39 -7.20 -6.29
C ALA A 56 8.17 -7.39 -4.99
N PHE A 57 7.49 -7.78 -3.92
CA PHE A 57 8.08 -7.93 -2.59
C PHE A 57 8.70 -9.31 -2.39
N LEU A 58 8.23 -10.33 -3.11
CA LEU A 58 8.69 -11.69 -2.96
C LEU A 58 10.18 -11.83 -3.34
N GLY A 59 11.01 -12.19 -2.37
CA GLY A 59 12.46 -12.30 -2.47
C GLY A 59 13.22 -10.97 -2.35
N TYR A 60 12.53 -9.83 -2.28
CA TYR A 60 13.18 -8.53 -2.19
C TYR A 60 13.86 -8.36 -0.82
N GLY A 61 15.19 -8.27 -0.81
CA GLY A 61 15.97 -8.19 0.43
C GLY A 61 15.81 -9.43 1.33
N GLY A 62 15.41 -10.58 0.78
CA GLY A 62 15.11 -11.79 1.53
C GLY A 62 13.69 -11.85 2.12
N PHE A 63 12.81 -10.90 1.78
CA PHE A 63 11.41 -10.92 2.20
C PHE A 63 10.68 -12.14 1.59
N PRO A 64 9.98 -12.98 2.38
CA PRO A 64 9.51 -14.29 1.92
C PRO A 64 8.09 -14.31 1.33
N ASN A 65 7.35 -13.20 1.37
CA ASN A 65 5.94 -13.14 1.00
C ASN A 65 5.66 -12.21 -0.19
N SER A 66 4.47 -12.31 -0.77
CA SER A 66 4.03 -11.48 -1.90
C SER A 66 3.46 -10.13 -1.44
N LEU A 67 2.85 -10.09 -0.27
CA LEU A 67 2.28 -8.91 0.38
C LEU A 67 3.04 -8.56 1.66
N CYS A 68 3.01 -7.27 2.00
CA CYS A 68 3.22 -6.85 3.38
C CYS A 68 1.85 -6.63 4.02
N ILE A 69 1.59 -7.29 5.15
CA ILE A 69 0.32 -7.20 5.85
C ILE A 69 0.59 -6.79 7.30
N SER A 70 0.13 -5.60 7.67
CA SER A 70 0.38 -4.97 8.97
C SER A 70 -0.93 -4.81 9.74
N PRO A 71 -1.25 -5.73 10.68
CA PRO A 71 -2.38 -5.60 11.56
C PRO A 71 -2.14 -4.55 12.66
N ASN A 72 -3.18 -3.80 12.99
CA ASN A 72 -3.29 -2.95 14.18
C ASN A 72 -2.11 -1.98 14.40
N ASP A 73 -1.23 -2.27 15.37
CA ASP A 73 -0.12 -1.42 15.79
C ASP A 73 1.14 -1.57 14.91
N GLN A 74 1.15 -2.56 14.01
CA GLN A 74 2.22 -2.71 13.03
C GLN A 74 2.14 -1.58 11.99
N VAL A 75 3.23 -0.84 11.85
CA VAL A 75 3.24 0.38 11.03
C VAL A 75 3.32 0.07 9.54
N VAL A 76 4.33 -0.71 9.11
CA VAL A 76 4.58 -1.13 7.72
C VAL A 76 5.39 -2.43 7.72
N HIS A 77 5.43 -3.12 6.56
CA HIS A 77 6.25 -4.32 6.33
C HIS A 77 5.97 -5.49 7.29
N GLY A 78 4.72 -5.65 7.73
CA GLY A 78 4.31 -6.82 8.49
C GLY A 78 4.40 -8.09 7.63
N PHE A 79 4.86 -9.18 8.23
CA PHE A 79 4.92 -10.48 7.56
C PHE A 79 3.57 -11.18 7.66
N PRO A 80 3.00 -11.66 6.54
CA PRO A 80 1.91 -12.62 6.58
C PRO A 80 2.24 -13.82 7.48
N ASN A 81 1.29 -14.23 8.30
CA ASN A 81 1.45 -15.26 9.32
C ASN A 81 0.15 -16.10 9.50
N ASN A 82 0.18 -17.02 10.46
CA ASN A 82 -0.95 -17.92 10.77
C ASN A 82 -1.93 -17.35 11.81
N ASP A 83 -1.70 -16.13 12.31
CA ASP A 83 -2.59 -15.52 13.30
C ASP A 83 -3.94 -15.23 12.66
N ILE A 84 -5.00 -15.52 13.41
CA ILE A 84 -6.37 -15.37 12.94
C ILE A 84 -6.81 -13.92 13.17
N ILE A 85 -7.24 -13.28 12.08
CA ILE A 85 -7.80 -11.93 12.08
C ILE A 85 -9.13 -11.93 12.84
N GLN A 86 -9.32 -10.95 13.73
CA GLN A 86 -10.49 -10.84 14.59
C GLN A 86 -11.42 -9.70 14.15
N GLU A 87 -12.68 -9.78 14.57
CA GLU A 87 -13.64 -8.68 14.46
C GLU A 87 -13.11 -7.43 15.20
N GLY A 88 -13.16 -6.27 14.55
CA GLY A 88 -12.68 -5.00 15.10
C GLY A 88 -11.20 -4.71 14.85
N ASP A 89 -10.45 -5.63 14.22
CA ASP A 89 -9.09 -5.37 13.76
C ASP A 89 -9.06 -4.37 12.59
N VAL A 90 -7.89 -3.79 12.34
CA VAL A 90 -7.56 -3.13 11.08
C VAL A 90 -6.36 -3.78 10.43
N LEU A 91 -6.41 -3.88 9.10
CA LEU A 91 -5.38 -4.56 8.31
C LEU A 91 -4.88 -3.65 7.20
N SER A 92 -3.65 -3.15 7.34
CA SER A 92 -2.97 -2.52 6.21
C SER A 92 -2.42 -3.61 5.29
N VAL A 93 -2.87 -3.62 4.04
CA VAL A 93 -2.40 -4.55 3.01
C VAL A 93 -1.66 -3.74 1.97
N ASP A 94 -0.36 -3.98 1.87
CA ASP A 94 0.54 -3.37 0.91
C ASP A 94 0.89 -4.39 -0.17
N CYS A 95 0.70 -4.00 -1.43
CA CYS A 95 0.79 -4.85 -2.59
C CYS A 95 1.67 -4.19 -3.66
N GLY A 96 2.72 -4.91 -4.03
CA GLY A 96 3.62 -4.53 -5.11
C GLY A 96 3.57 -5.56 -6.24
N VAL A 97 3.45 -5.10 -7.49
CA VAL A 97 3.49 -5.96 -8.67
C VAL A 97 4.52 -5.47 -9.66
N ILE A 98 5.12 -6.39 -10.42
CA ILE A 98 5.99 -6.09 -11.53
C ILE A 98 5.31 -6.58 -12.80
N LEU A 99 4.89 -5.64 -13.65
CA LEU A 99 4.27 -5.93 -14.94
C LEU A 99 4.97 -5.09 -16.01
N ASN A 100 5.29 -5.70 -17.16
CA ASN A 100 5.99 -5.02 -18.26
C ASN A 100 7.30 -4.33 -17.84
N GLY A 101 7.96 -4.88 -16.80
CA GLY A 101 9.20 -4.34 -16.23
C GLY A 101 9.03 -3.14 -15.29
N PHE A 102 7.81 -2.68 -15.01
CA PHE A 102 7.52 -1.58 -14.10
C PHE A 102 6.88 -2.05 -12.80
N VAL A 103 7.22 -1.39 -11.70
CA VAL A 103 6.63 -1.68 -10.39
C VAL A 103 5.35 -0.84 -10.22
N GLY A 104 4.23 -1.49 -9.96
CA GLY A 104 3.07 -0.87 -9.33
C GLY A 104 3.11 -1.12 -7.84
N ASP A 105 2.78 -0.11 -7.03
CA ASP A 105 2.83 -0.19 -5.57
C ASP A 105 1.74 0.71 -4.97
N HIS A 106 0.89 0.14 -4.13
CA HIS A 106 0.11 0.89 -3.15
C HIS A 106 -0.43 -0.01 -2.05
N ALA A 107 -0.66 0.61 -0.89
CA ALA A 107 -1.32 0.00 0.25
C ALA A 107 -2.74 0.54 0.46
N TYR A 108 -3.60 -0.28 1.06
CA TYR A 108 -4.90 0.13 1.57
C TYR A 108 -5.14 -0.50 2.94
N THR A 109 -5.75 0.26 3.85
CA THR A 109 -6.12 -0.23 5.18
C THR A 109 -7.60 -0.62 5.22
N PHE A 110 -7.86 -1.86 5.58
CA PHE A 110 -9.19 -2.45 5.67
C PHE A 110 -9.66 -2.51 7.11
N GLU A 111 -10.94 -2.20 7.32
CA GLU A 111 -11.66 -2.45 8.57
C GLU A 111 -12.13 -3.91 8.57
N ILE A 112 -11.92 -4.63 9.66
CA ILE A 112 -12.41 -6.00 9.81
C ILE A 112 -13.73 -5.96 10.57
N GLY A 113 -14.83 -6.05 9.84
CA GLY A 113 -16.16 -5.89 10.42
C GLY A 113 -16.37 -4.47 10.98
N GLU A 114 -16.91 -4.35 12.18
CA GLU A 114 -17.13 -3.06 12.85
C GLU A 114 -15.97 -2.69 13.77
N VAL A 115 -15.22 -1.66 13.39
CA VAL A 115 -14.12 -1.12 14.21
C VAL A 115 -14.60 0.04 15.10
N LYS A 116 -13.87 0.30 16.18
CA LYS A 116 -14.21 1.37 17.13
C LYS A 116 -14.22 2.76 16.46
N PRO A 117 -15.03 3.73 16.94
CA PRO A 117 -15.10 5.07 16.35
C PRO A 117 -13.76 5.79 16.25
N GLU A 118 -12.87 5.63 17.22
CA GLU A 118 -11.53 6.22 17.21
C GLU A 118 -10.64 5.62 16.11
N VAL A 119 -10.84 4.35 15.76
CA VAL A 119 -10.15 3.66 14.67
C VAL A 119 -10.68 4.17 13.33
N LYS A 120 -12.01 4.30 13.17
CA LYS A 120 -12.61 4.92 11.99
C LYS A 120 -12.07 6.32 11.75
N LYS A 121 -11.95 7.12 12.83
CA LYS A 121 -11.35 8.45 12.77
C LYS A 121 -9.89 8.41 12.30
N LEU A 122 -9.08 7.50 12.84
CA LEU A 122 -7.68 7.33 12.40
C LEU A 122 -7.57 7.00 10.91
N LEU A 123 -8.38 6.07 10.42
CA LEU A 123 -8.38 5.67 9.00
C LEU A 123 -8.84 6.81 8.09
N GLN A 124 -9.89 7.53 8.50
CA GLN A 124 -10.37 8.71 7.80
C GLN A 124 -9.28 9.78 7.67
N VAL A 125 -8.65 10.17 8.79
CA VAL A 125 -7.61 11.21 8.79
C VAL A 125 -6.39 10.78 8.00
N THR A 126 -5.98 9.51 8.09
CA THR A 126 -4.90 8.95 7.27
C THR A 126 -5.21 9.09 5.78
N LYS A 127 -6.43 8.73 5.35
CA LYS A 127 -6.86 8.84 3.95
C LYS A 127 -6.97 10.29 3.48
N GLU A 128 -7.51 11.19 4.31
CA GLU A 128 -7.54 12.62 4.00
C GLU A 128 -6.13 13.20 3.84
N SER A 129 -5.18 12.80 4.69
CA SER A 129 -3.78 13.23 4.61
C SER A 129 -3.12 12.82 3.29
N LEU A 130 -3.39 11.60 2.82
CA LEU A 130 -2.92 11.09 1.53
C LEU A 130 -3.38 12.01 0.40
N TYR A 131 -4.66 12.34 0.33
CA TYR A 131 -5.20 13.21 -0.73
C TYR A 131 -4.68 14.65 -0.64
N LYS A 132 -4.47 15.18 0.57
CA LYS A 132 -3.84 16.50 0.76
C LYS A 132 -2.40 16.51 0.26
N GLY A 133 -1.65 15.43 0.50
CA GLY A 133 -0.31 15.23 -0.05
C GLY A 133 -0.32 15.15 -1.58
N ILE A 134 -1.19 14.33 -2.16
CA ILE A 134 -1.35 14.20 -3.63
C ILE A 134 -1.66 15.55 -4.28
N ALA A 135 -2.48 16.39 -3.66
CA ALA A 135 -2.79 17.72 -4.17
C ALA A 135 -1.57 18.64 -4.27
N GLN A 136 -0.48 18.36 -3.55
CA GLN A 136 0.79 19.10 -3.66
C GLN A 136 1.72 18.55 -4.76
N CYS A 137 1.39 17.42 -5.40
CA CYS A 137 2.18 16.80 -6.47
C CYS A 137 2.01 17.53 -7.82
N ILE A 138 2.31 18.82 -7.86
CA ILE A 138 2.21 19.68 -9.04
C ILE A 138 3.55 20.34 -9.37
N ARG A 139 3.71 20.77 -10.63
CA ARG A 139 4.95 21.41 -11.11
C ARG A 139 5.28 22.64 -10.24
N GLY A 140 6.54 22.74 -9.82
CA GLY A 140 7.06 23.87 -9.02
C GLY A 140 7.03 23.65 -7.51
N LYS A 141 6.32 22.62 -7.03
CA LYS A 141 6.36 22.19 -5.62
C LYS A 141 7.55 21.29 -5.35
N ARG A 142 7.91 21.18 -4.07
CA ARG A 142 8.98 20.31 -3.54
C ARG A 142 8.39 19.14 -2.76
N ILE A 143 9.17 18.08 -2.56
CA ILE A 143 8.78 16.94 -1.70
C ILE A 143 8.40 17.43 -0.29
N GLY A 144 9.10 18.42 0.24
CA GLY A 144 8.79 19.02 1.54
C GLY A 144 7.38 19.63 1.63
N ASP A 145 6.81 20.13 0.53
CA ASP A 145 5.44 20.66 0.51
C ASP A 145 4.42 19.52 0.72
N ILE A 146 4.69 18.34 0.17
CA ILE A 146 3.87 17.13 0.36
C ILE A 146 3.91 16.72 1.84
N SER A 147 5.12 16.60 2.41
CA SER A 147 5.30 16.23 3.82
C SER A 147 4.65 17.24 4.77
N HIS A 148 4.79 18.54 4.48
CA HIS A 148 4.18 19.59 5.28
C HIS A 148 2.65 19.50 5.27
N ALA A 149 2.03 19.33 4.09
CA ALA A 149 0.58 19.20 3.97
C ALA A 149 0.02 17.98 4.75
N ILE A 150 0.72 16.84 4.69
CA ILE A 150 0.37 15.64 5.44
C ILE A 150 0.50 15.89 6.95
N GLN A 151 1.68 16.35 7.39
CA GLN A 151 1.97 16.54 8.81
C GLN A 151 1.03 17.56 9.46
N THR A 152 0.82 18.71 8.82
CA THR A 152 -0.09 19.75 9.34
C THR A 152 -1.52 19.22 9.51
N HIS A 153 -2.00 18.36 8.60
CA HIS A 153 -3.34 17.80 8.74
C HIS A 153 -3.41 16.76 9.86
N CYS A 154 -2.47 15.82 9.93
CA CYS A 154 -2.45 14.81 10.98
C CYS A 154 -2.32 15.44 12.37
N GLU A 155 -1.40 16.40 12.56
CA GLU A 155 -1.18 17.06 13.85
C GLU A 155 -2.40 17.87 14.30
N LYS A 156 -3.12 18.51 13.36
CA LYS A 156 -4.37 19.23 13.66
C LYS A 156 -5.44 18.30 14.24
N GLU A 157 -5.46 17.04 13.80
CA GLU A 157 -6.40 16.03 14.28
C GLU A 157 -5.92 15.24 15.51
N GLY A 158 -4.72 15.57 16.02
CA GLY A 158 -4.13 14.95 17.21
C GLY A 158 -3.27 13.70 16.92
N TYR A 159 -2.93 13.44 15.65
CA TYR A 159 -2.12 12.29 15.23
C TYR A 159 -0.68 12.69 14.87
N GLY A 160 0.26 11.77 15.09
CA GLY A 160 1.66 11.92 14.67
C GLY A 160 1.95 11.33 13.29
N VAL A 161 3.12 11.66 12.73
CA VAL A 161 3.62 11.09 11.47
C VAL A 161 4.87 10.24 11.74
N VAL A 162 4.88 9.02 11.19
CA VAL A 162 6.03 8.10 11.29
C VAL A 162 7.22 8.67 10.52
N LYS A 163 8.36 8.84 11.22
CA LYS A 163 9.58 9.47 10.64
C LYS A 163 10.61 8.47 10.10
N ARG A 164 10.44 7.18 10.42
CA ARG A 164 11.40 6.11 10.07
C ARG A 164 11.11 5.42 8.74
N ALA A 165 10.01 5.77 8.09
CA ALA A 165 9.62 5.29 6.77
C ALA A 165 9.25 6.50 5.89
N CYS A 166 9.46 6.37 4.57
CA CYS A 166 9.09 7.41 3.61
C CYS A 166 8.64 6.79 2.29
N GLY A 167 7.82 7.52 1.55
CA GLY A 167 7.44 7.13 0.19
C GLY A 167 8.66 7.10 -0.72
N THR A 168 8.70 6.12 -1.61
CA THR A 168 9.75 5.98 -2.62
C THR A 168 9.16 6.11 -4.02
N ARG A 169 10.02 6.40 -5.00
CA ARG A 169 9.60 6.38 -6.40
C ARG A 169 9.37 4.93 -6.83
N SER A 170 8.35 4.65 -7.62
CA SER A 170 8.31 3.40 -8.39
C SER A 170 9.50 3.35 -9.37
N TRP A 171 10.04 2.15 -9.61
CA TRP A 171 11.19 1.92 -10.47
C TRP A 171 10.88 0.89 -11.57
N LYS A 172 11.80 0.81 -12.52
CA LYS A 172 11.83 -0.22 -13.55
C LYS A 172 12.75 -1.33 -13.07
N LYS A 173 12.31 -2.58 -13.13
CA LYS A 173 13.15 -3.74 -12.80
C LYS A 173 14.27 -3.81 -13.86
N ASN A 174 15.51 -3.95 -13.42
CA ASN A 174 16.73 -4.04 -14.25
C ASN A 174 17.09 -2.75 -15.04
N ALA A 175 16.80 -1.56 -14.50
CA ALA A 175 17.22 -0.27 -15.05
C ALA A 175 18.45 0.32 -14.34
#